data_AF-A0A9J7ETE2-F1
#
_entry.id   AF-A0A9J7ETE2-F1
#
_cell.length_a   1.000
_cell.length_b   1.000
_cell.length_c   1.000
_cell.angle_alpha   90.00
_cell.angle_beta   90.00
_cell.angle_gamma   90.00
#
_symmetry.space_group_name_H-M   'P 1'
#
loop_
_entity.id
_entity.type
_entity.pdbx_description
1 polymer ?
#
loop_
_entity_poly.entity_id
_entity_poly.type
_entity_poly.pdbx_seq_one_letter_code
_entity_poly.pdbx_strand_id
1 'polypeptide(L)'
;HDNTFTHLTAPRLLYGGIYKHLNETMKLLWTADLKMNTVHVRDVCRAVWTLGRHPEANKQVYNVVDDANSTQGALAELVADIFKIQHDYYGTAISTLAKTDIASVAEEANDKHLTAWAELCSKYGLQHTPLEPSAGHELLLNKQLCLDGRKLRALLQLDVPAPTIDKLKEVLEDYASMNLFPKELLL
;
A
#
# COMPACT_ATOMS: atom_id res chain seq x y z
N HIS A 1 -3.02 16.77 -12.20
CA HIS A 1 -3.57 17.47 -11.02
C HIS A 1 -4.02 16.40 -10.03
N ASP A 2 -3.29 16.31 -8.91
CA ASP A 2 -3.55 15.57 -7.67
C ASP A 2 -3.74 14.05 -7.68
N ASN A 3 -2.62 13.30 -7.71
CA ASN A 3 -2.52 11.91 -7.24
C ASN A 3 -2.03 11.86 -5.78
N THR A 4 -2.65 12.68 -4.92
CA THR A 4 -2.24 12.83 -3.53
C THR A 4 -2.96 11.83 -2.62
N PHE A 5 -2.18 10.85 -2.15
CA PHE A 5 -2.33 10.05 -0.92
C PHE A 5 -3.22 8.80 -0.90
N THR A 6 -2.63 7.67 -1.33
CA THR A 6 -2.66 6.39 -0.57
C THR A 6 -1.21 5.87 -0.41
N HIS A 7 -0.40 6.60 0.37
CA HIS A 7 1.02 6.30 0.62
C HIS A 7 1.29 4.92 1.24
N LEU A 8 0.26 4.21 1.73
CA LEU A 8 0.43 2.89 2.34
C LEU A 8 0.18 1.73 1.37
N THR A 9 -0.62 1.89 0.33
CA THR A 9 -0.96 0.79 -0.60
C THR A 9 -0.24 0.88 -1.94
N ALA A 10 0.08 2.08 -2.42
CA ALA A 10 0.74 2.24 -3.72
C ALA A 10 2.12 1.54 -3.78
N PRO A 11 3.05 1.72 -2.81
CA PRO A 11 4.32 0.99 -2.83
C PRO A 11 4.15 -0.54 -2.77
N ARG A 12 3.15 -1.02 -2.02
CA ARG A 12 2.86 -2.46 -1.88
C ARG A 12 2.35 -3.09 -3.18
N LEU A 13 1.56 -2.36 -3.96
CA LEU A 13 1.14 -2.80 -5.30
C LEU A 13 2.33 -2.83 -6.27
N LEU A 14 3.24 -1.86 -6.19
CA LEU A 14 4.47 -1.88 -6.98
C LEU A 14 5.36 -3.07 -6.64
N TYR A 15 5.48 -3.43 -5.36
CA TYR A 15 6.23 -4.63 -4.94
C TYR A 15 5.71 -5.89 -5.63
N GLY A 16 4.40 -6.04 -5.79
CA GLY A 16 3.84 -7.17 -6.53
C GLY A 16 4.39 -7.27 -7.96
N GLY A 17 4.42 -6.15 -8.69
CA GLY A 17 5.01 -6.07 -10.03
C GLY A 17 6.54 -6.29 -10.05
N ILE A 18 7.25 -5.74 -9.07
CA ILE A 18 8.71 -5.90 -8.91
C ILE A 18 9.07 -7.37 -8.65
N TYR A 19 8.41 -8.04 -7.71
CA TYR A 19 8.69 -9.44 -7.39
C TYR A 19 8.24 -10.39 -8.51
N LYS A 20 7.22 -10.03 -9.29
CA LYS A 20 6.88 -10.74 -10.54
C LYS A 20 8.02 -10.61 -11.56
N HIS A 21 8.63 -9.44 -11.67
CA HIS A 21 9.77 -9.22 -12.57
C HIS A 21 11.04 -9.95 -12.13
N LEU A 22 11.37 -9.88 -10.84
CA LEU A 22 12.52 -10.55 -10.24
C LEU A 22 12.38 -12.08 -10.24
N ASN A 23 11.15 -12.60 -10.35
CA ASN A 23 10.83 -14.02 -10.18
C ASN A 23 11.33 -14.56 -8.84
N GLU A 24 11.11 -13.78 -7.78
CA GLU A 24 11.51 -14.08 -6.40
C GLU A 24 10.31 -14.10 -5.46
N THR A 25 10.42 -14.84 -4.36
CA THR A 25 9.44 -14.78 -3.26
C THR A 25 9.55 -13.43 -2.53
N MET A 26 8.43 -12.72 -2.39
CA MET A 26 8.36 -11.49 -1.61
C MET A 26 8.42 -11.80 -0.11
N LYS A 27 9.55 -11.47 0.53
CA LYS A 27 9.72 -11.68 1.99
C LYS A 27 9.36 -10.43 2.78
N LEU A 28 8.43 -10.56 3.71
CA LEU A 28 7.93 -9.50 4.57
C LEU A 28 8.55 -9.59 5.96
N LEU A 29 8.88 -8.45 6.57
CA LEU A 29 9.23 -8.40 7.99
C LEU A 29 7.99 -8.66 8.84
N TRP A 30 8.21 -9.09 10.08
CA TRP A 30 7.15 -9.38 11.04
C TRP A 30 6.26 -10.54 10.59
N THR A 31 5.03 -10.55 11.07
CA THR A 31 4.10 -11.66 10.94
C THR A 31 2.86 -11.26 10.15
N ALA A 32 2.09 -12.25 9.72
CA ALA A 32 0.86 -12.04 8.94
C ALA A 32 -0.25 -11.30 9.70
N ASP A 33 -0.23 -11.32 11.04
CA ASP A 33 -1.23 -10.70 11.91
C ASP A 33 -1.00 -9.21 12.18
N LEU A 34 0.12 -8.64 11.72
CA LEU A 34 0.40 -7.21 11.88
C LEU A 34 -0.73 -6.36 11.30
N LYS A 35 -1.36 -5.54 12.15
CA LYS A 35 -2.54 -4.74 11.78
C LYS A 35 -2.19 -3.57 10.88
N MET A 36 -2.96 -3.41 9.81
CA MET A 36 -2.77 -2.42 8.76
C MET A 36 -4.06 -1.63 8.54
N ASN A 37 -3.97 -0.30 8.52
CA ASN A 37 -5.10 0.56 8.17
C ASN A 37 -5.06 0.85 6.68
N THR A 38 -6.21 0.70 6.02
CA THR A 38 -6.40 1.00 4.59
C THR A 38 -7.59 1.93 4.40
N VAL A 39 -7.62 2.63 3.28
CA VAL A 39 -8.77 3.42 2.83
C VAL A 39 -8.64 3.66 1.34
N HIS A 40 -9.76 3.60 0.62
CA HIS A 40 -9.77 3.92 -0.80
C HIS A 40 -9.82 5.44 -1.03
N VAL A 41 -9.09 5.95 -2.03
CA VAL A 41 -9.01 7.40 -2.31
C VAL A 41 -10.39 8.04 -2.52
N ARG A 42 -11.31 7.32 -3.17
CA ARG A 42 -12.71 7.76 -3.34
C ARG A 42 -13.38 8.09 -2.00
N ASP A 43 -13.18 7.25 -0.99
CA ASP A 43 -13.76 7.47 0.33
C ASP A 43 -13.03 8.57 1.11
N VAL A 44 -11.73 8.77 0.87
CA VAL A 44 -11.01 9.95 1.37
C VAL A 44 -11.63 11.23 0.81
N CYS A 45 -11.82 11.32 -0.51
CA CYS A 45 -12.43 12.48 -1.15
C CYS A 45 -13.87 12.72 -0.64
N ARG A 46 -14.67 11.66 -0.53
CA ARG A 46 -16.03 11.74 0.02
C ARG A 46 -16.03 12.18 1.48
N ALA A 47 -15.09 11.71 2.29
CA ALA A 47 -14.93 12.14 3.68
C ALA A 47 -14.60 13.64 3.77
N VAL A 48 -13.62 14.13 3.00
CA VAL A 48 -13.28 15.55 2.96
C VAL A 48 -14.49 16.40 2.56
N TRP A 49 -15.18 16.01 1.49
CA TRP A 49 -16.37 16.73 1.02
C TRP A 49 -17.50 16.73 2.05
N THR A 50 -17.75 15.58 2.67
CA THR A 50 -18.79 15.43 3.70
C THR A 50 -18.47 16.31 4.89
N LEU A 51 -17.29 16.15 5.50
CA LEU A 51 -16.87 16.91 6.67
C LEU A 51 -16.83 18.42 6.42
N GLY A 52 -16.39 18.85 5.23
CA GLY A 52 -16.39 20.28 4.84
C GLY A 52 -17.78 20.92 4.79
N ARG A 53 -18.85 20.12 4.73
CA ARG A 53 -20.25 20.57 4.69
C ARG A 53 -20.98 20.40 6.02
N HIS A 54 -20.33 19.85 7.05
CA HIS A 54 -20.92 19.66 8.38
C HIS A 54 -20.30 20.63 9.39
N PRO A 55 -21.04 21.65 9.87
CA PRO A 55 -20.55 22.59 10.88
C PRO A 55 -20.01 21.90 12.15
N GLU A 56 -20.65 20.80 12.57
CA GLU A 56 -20.24 19.98 13.72
C GLU A 56 -18.88 19.29 13.52
N ALA A 57 -18.39 19.18 12.29
CA ALA A 57 -17.06 18.67 12.00
C ALA A 57 -15.96 19.72 12.19
N ASN A 58 -16.31 21.00 12.37
CA ASN A 58 -15.33 22.06 12.54
C ASN A 58 -14.49 21.85 13.82
N LYS A 59 -13.16 21.98 13.69
CA LYS A 59 -12.18 21.76 14.77
C LYS A 59 -12.23 20.35 15.39
N GLN A 60 -12.75 19.37 14.66
CA GLN A 60 -12.80 17.97 15.08
C GLN A 60 -11.78 17.14 14.32
N VAL A 61 -11.26 16.10 14.96
CA VAL A 61 -10.41 15.07 14.32
C VAL A 61 -11.26 13.86 13.95
N TYR A 62 -11.03 13.31 12.76
CA TYR A 62 -11.65 12.11 12.22
C TYR A 62 -10.58 11.21 11.63
N ASN A 63 -10.61 9.92 11.99
CA ASN A 63 -9.83 8.91 11.28
C ASN A 63 -10.58 8.51 10.01
N VAL A 64 -9.88 8.47 8.88
CA VAL A 64 -10.42 7.98 7.61
C VAL A 64 -9.78 6.62 7.34
N VAL A 65 -10.51 5.56 7.65
CA VAL A 65 -10.08 4.17 7.55
C VAL A 65 -11.27 3.33 7.09
N ASP A 66 -11.01 2.26 6.34
CA ASP A 66 -12.01 1.29 5.94
C ASP A 66 -12.42 0.33 7.08
N ASP A 67 -13.37 -0.56 6.81
CA ASP A 67 -13.94 -1.48 7.80
C ASP A 67 -13.21 -2.83 7.88
N ALA A 68 -12.21 -3.06 7.03
CA ALA A 68 -11.69 -4.41 6.79
C ALA A 68 -10.91 -5.00 7.96
N ASN A 69 -10.40 -4.16 8.87
CA ASN A 69 -9.50 -4.57 9.95
C ASN A 69 -8.30 -5.40 9.42
N SER A 70 -7.78 -4.93 8.26
CA SER A 70 -6.77 -5.62 7.46
C SER A 70 -5.52 -5.98 8.26
N THR A 71 -4.89 -7.07 7.87
CA THR A 71 -3.57 -7.44 8.34
C THR A 71 -2.57 -7.43 7.19
N GLN A 72 -1.28 -7.45 7.52
CA GLN A 72 -0.22 -7.57 6.53
C GLN A 72 -0.41 -8.82 5.67
N GLY A 73 -0.84 -9.95 6.25
CA GLY A 73 -1.18 -11.17 5.52
C GLY A 73 -2.32 -10.99 4.52
N ALA A 74 -3.46 -10.47 4.98
CA ALA A 74 -4.60 -10.26 4.09
C ALA A 74 -4.27 -9.35 2.89
N LEU A 75 -3.46 -8.29 3.12
CA LEU A 75 -3.02 -7.43 2.02
C LEU A 75 -1.98 -8.10 1.12
N ALA A 76 -1.05 -8.87 1.68
CA ALA A 76 -0.04 -9.59 0.92
C ALA A 76 -0.66 -10.67 0.02
N GLU A 77 -1.69 -11.36 0.51
CA GLU A 77 -2.48 -12.33 -0.27
C GLU A 77 -3.15 -11.66 -1.48
N LEU A 78 -3.81 -10.51 -1.29
CA LEU A 78 -4.41 -9.76 -2.40
C LEU A 78 -3.37 -9.38 -3.47
N VAL A 79 -2.19 -8.89 -3.06
CA VAL A 79 -1.12 -8.54 -4.00
C VAL A 79 -0.56 -9.79 -4.69
N ALA A 80 -0.31 -10.86 -3.94
CA ALA A 80 0.17 -12.13 -4.47
C ALA A 80 -0.79 -12.71 -5.51
N ASP A 81 -2.09 -12.63 -5.27
CA ASP A 81 -3.13 -13.10 -6.19
C ASP A 81 -3.23 -12.28 -7.47
N ILE A 82 -3.03 -10.96 -7.38
CA ILE A 82 -3.01 -10.07 -8.55
C ILE A 82 -1.83 -10.42 -9.46
N PHE A 83 -0.63 -10.55 -8.89
CA PHE A 83 0.60 -10.70 -9.66
C PHE A 83 1.05 -12.15 -9.88
N LYS A 84 0.36 -13.12 -9.26
CA LYS A 84 0.73 -14.56 -9.27
C LYS A 84 2.13 -14.82 -8.73
N ILE A 85 2.47 -14.13 -7.64
CA ILE A 85 3.76 -14.29 -6.95
C ILE A 85 3.59 -15.04 -5.63
N GLN A 86 4.70 -15.55 -5.10
CA GLN A 86 4.73 -16.09 -3.74
C GLN A 86 5.14 -15.01 -2.75
N HIS A 87 4.62 -15.09 -1.53
CA HIS A 87 5.07 -14.28 -0.40
C HIS A 87 5.40 -15.16 0.80
N ASP A 88 6.30 -14.69 1.66
CA ASP A 88 6.72 -15.36 2.89
C ASP A 88 7.14 -14.32 3.93
N TYR A 89 7.43 -14.76 5.15
CA TYR A 89 7.84 -13.90 6.25
C TYR A 89 9.25 -14.20 6.71
N TYR A 90 10.00 -13.17 7.07
CA TYR A 90 11.26 -13.35 7.78
C TYR A 90 10.97 -13.92 9.17
N GLY A 91 11.63 -15.05 9.48
CA GLY A 91 11.52 -15.69 10.79
C GLY A 91 11.80 -14.74 11.95
N THR A 92 11.31 -15.10 13.14
CA THR A 92 11.34 -14.24 14.33
C THR A 92 12.74 -13.76 14.70
N ALA A 93 13.78 -14.55 14.44
CA ALA A 93 15.18 -14.18 14.66
C ALA A 93 15.62 -13.00 13.76
N ILE A 94 15.39 -13.10 12.44
CA ILE A 94 15.72 -12.02 11.48
C ILE A 94 14.88 -10.78 11.77
N SER A 95 13.59 -10.96 12.05
CA SER A 95 12.71 -9.85 12.45
C SER A 95 13.21 -9.16 13.74
N THR A 96 13.81 -9.90 14.69
CA THR A 96 14.35 -9.32 15.92
C THR A 96 15.65 -8.55 15.67
N LEU A 97 16.54 -9.06 14.80
CA LEU A 97 17.74 -8.34 14.38
C LEU A 97 17.37 -7.07 13.59
N ALA A 98 16.32 -7.12 12.77
CA ALA A 98 15.82 -5.92 12.09
C ALA A 98 15.34 -4.83 13.07
N LYS A 99 14.97 -5.17 14.32
CA LYS A 99 14.62 -4.15 15.32
C LYS A 99 15.81 -3.32 15.78
N THR A 100 17.03 -3.87 15.74
CA THR A 100 18.21 -3.16 16.23
C THR A 100 18.72 -2.13 15.23
N ASP A 101 18.45 -2.34 13.93
CA ASP A 101 18.78 -1.38 12.88
C ASP A 101 17.75 -1.44 11.74
N ILE A 102 16.53 -0.98 12.03
CA ILE A 102 15.44 -0.98 11.04
C ILE A 102 15.71 0.02 9.91
N ALA A 103 16.54 1.03 10.16
CA ALA A 103 16.90 2.04 9.17
C ALA A 103 17.77 1.42 8.08
N SER A 104 18.83 0.69 8.45
CA SER A 104 19.67 -0.01 7.48
C SER A 104 18.89 -1.08 6.70
N VAL A 105 18.01 -1.84 7.37
CA VAL A 105 17.16 -2.83 6.68
C VAL A 105 16.19 -2.16 5.68
N ALA A 106 15.65 -0.98 6.03
CA ALA A 106 14.80 -0.21 5.12
C ALA A 106 15.59 0.29 3.90
N GLU A 107 16.81 0.78 4.11
CA GLU A 107 17.70 1.27 3.05
C GLU A 107 18.06 0.15 2.07
N GLU A 108 18.48 -1.02 2.55
CA GLU A 108 18.81 -2.17 1.70
C GLU A 108 17.59 -2.64 0.88
N ALA A 109 16.41 -2.70 1.51
CA ALA A 109 15.18 -3.07 0.82
C ALA A 109 14.80 -2.02 -0.25
N ASN A 110 14.87 -0.73 0.10
CA ASN A 110 14.58 0.36 -0.83
C ASN A 110 15.55 0.34 -2.02
N ASP A 111 16.85 0.15 -1.81
CA ASP A 111 17.85 0.09 -2.89
C ASP A 111 17.56 -1.04 -3.88
N LYS A 112 17.21 -2.22 -3.37
CA LYS A 112 16.80 -3.36 -4.21
C LYS A 112 15.54 -3.03 -5.01
N HIS A 113 14.51 -2.51 -4.36
CA HIS A 113 13.23 -2.23 -5.02
C HIS A 113 13.33 -1.09 -6.03
N LEU A 114 14.06 -0.02 -5.71
CA LEU A 114 14.30 1.12 -6.60
C LEU A 114 15.11 0.69 -7.83
N THR A 115 16.12 -0.16 -7.66
CA THR A 115 16.91 -0.71 -8.78
C THR A 115 16.04 -1.53 -9.72
N ALA A 116 15.30 -2.51 -9.19
CA ALA A 116 14.40 -3.35 -9.99
C ALA A 116 13.28 -2.54 -10.66
N TRP A 117 12.81 -1.47 -10.01
CA TRP A 117 11.84 -0.56 -10.59
C TRP A 117 12.43 0.30 -11.71
N ALA A 118 13.67 0.79 -11.57
CA ALA A 118 14.36 1.49 -12.64
C ALA A 118 14.57 0.61 -13.88
N GLU A 119 14.88 -0.68 -13.69
CA GLU A 119 14.97 -1.66 -14.77
C GLU A 119 13.62 -1.87 -15.47
N LEU A 120 12.53 -2.00 -14.71
CA LEU A 120 11.17 -2.06 -15.25
C LEU A 120 10.81 -0.81 -16.05
N CYS A 121 11.08 0.37 -15.49
CA CYS A 121 10.81 1.65 -16.15
C CYS A 121 11.59 1.76 -17.47
N SER A 122 12.85 1.35 -17.49
CA SER A 122 13.67 1.31 -18.71
C SER A 122 13.10 0.33 -19.75
N LYS A 123 12.78 -0.90 -19.31
CA LYS A 123 12.26 -1.98 -20.16
C LYS A 123 10.93 -1.63 -20.83
N TYR A 124 10.03 -0.97 -20.11
CA TYR A 124 8.68 -0.64 -20.58
C TYR A 124 8.51 0.83 -20.98
N GLY A 125 9.58 1.62 -21.02
CA GLY A 125 9.55 3.01 -21.50
C GLY A 125 8.81 3.99 -20.58
N LEU A 126 8.84 3.79 -19.26
CA LEU A 126 8.20 4.65 -18.25
C LEU A 126 9.10 5.84 -17.87
N GLN A 127 9.33 6.77 -18.80
CA GLN A 127 10.35 7.81 -18.63
C GLN A 127 10.04 8.86 -17.54
N HIS A 128 8.78 8.99 -17.10
CA HIS A 128 8.35 10.06 -16.20
C HIS A 128 7.38 9.57 -15.10
N THR A 129 7.51 8.33 -14.65
CA THR A 129 6.60 7.83 -13.60
C THR A 129 6.87 8.52 -12.26
N PRO A 130 5.84 9.09 -11.59
CA PRO A 130 5.96 9.60 -10.23
C PRO A 130 5.84 8.47 -9.19
N LEU A 131 5.64 7.23 -9.63
CA LEU A 131 5.51 6.08 -8.75
C LEU A 131 6.89 5.64 -8.27
N GLU A 132 7.04 5.52 -6.96
CA GLU A 132 8.28 5.14 -6.29
C GLU A 132 8.01 4.03 -5.27
N PRO A 133 8.69 2.87 -5.38
CA PRO A 133 8.51 1.74 -4.48
C PRO A 133 9.40 1.86 -3.23
N SER A 134 9.45 3.03 -2.60
CA SER A 134 10.20 3.24 -1.36
C SER A 134 9.28 3.36 -0.16
N ALA A 135 9.74 2.89 0.99
CA ALA A 135 9.04 3.05 2.26
C ALA A 135 10.00 3.62 3.31
N GLY A 136 9.51 4.61 4.07
CA GLY A 136 10.23 5.09 5.25
C GLY A 136 10.30 4.02 6.33
N HIS A 137 11.42 3.96 7.06
CA HIS A 137 11.68 2.94 8.07
C HIS A 137 10.62 2.92 9.18
N GLU A 138 9.97 4.04 9.46
CA GLU A 138 8.86 4.17 10.40
C GLU A 138 7.63 3.32 10.01
N LEU A 139 7.42 3.09 8.71
CA LEU A 139 6.35 2.24 8.18
C LEU A 139 6.70 0.74 8.31
N LEU A 140 7.98 0.42 8.49
CA LEU A 140 8.47 -0.94 8.74
C LEU A 140 8.53 -1.28 10.22
N LEU A 141 8.14 -0.38 11.12
CA LEU A 141 8.10 -0.67 12.55
C LEU A 141 6.97 -1.67 12.87
N ASN A 142 7.22 -2.57 13.81
CA ASN A 142 6.21 -3.49 14.35
C ASN A 142 5.25 -2.75 15.30
N LYS A 143 4.37 -1.92 14.74
CA LYS A 143 3.33 -1.20 15.48
C LYS A 143 1.96 -1.69 15.03
N GLN A 144 1.21 -2.30 15.95
CA GLN A 144 -0.19 -2.69 15.72
C GLN A 144 -1.11 -1.46 15.88
N LEU A 145 -1.04 -0.51 14.96
CA LEU A 145 -1.93 0.64 14.97
C LEU A 145 -3.27 0.25 14.36
N CYS A 146 -4.34 0.29 15.14
CA CYS A 146 -5.72 0.12 14.67
C CYS A 146 -6.48 1.43 14.86
N LEU A 147 -6.83 2.09 13.77
CA LEU A 147 -7.57 3.35 13.83
C LEU A 147 -9.07 3.09 13.98
N ASP A 148 -9.74 3.94 14.76
CA ASP A 148 -11.20 3.88 14.93
C ASP A 148 -11.89 4.89 14.00
N GLY A 149 -12.57 4.37 12.97
CA GLY A 149 -13.32 5.15 11.98
C GLY A 149 -14.77 5.48 12.39
N ARG A 150 -15.26 5.01 13.56
CA ARG A 150 -16.69 5.11 13.93
C ARG A 150 -17.25 6.53 13.89
N LYS A 151 -16.43 7.53 14.24
CA LYS A 151 -16.84 8.94 14.23
C LYS A 151 -17.18 9.43 12.81
N LEU A 152 -16.40 9.05 11.80
CA LEU A 152 -16.68 9.37 10.40
C LEU A 152 -17.90 8.58 9.90
N ARG A 153 -17.99 7.30 10.31
CA ARG A 153 -19.07 6.39 9.92
C ARG A 153 -20.46 6.81 10.38
N ALA A 154 -20.55 7.62 11.42
CA ALA A 154 -21.81 8.25 11.83
C ALA A 154 -22.33 9.28 10.80
N LEU A 155 -21.46 9.79 9.92
CA LEU A 155 -21.77 10.83 8.93
C LEU A 155 -21.72 10.31 7.49
N LEU A 156 -20.91 9.29 7.22
CA LEU A 156 -20.63 8.79 5.88
C LEU A 156 -20.52 7.27 5.85
N GLN A 157 -21.32 6.62 5.01
CA GLN A 157 -21.10 5.24 4.61
C GLN A 157 -20.05 5.16 3.51
N LEU A 158 -19.07 4.27 3.65
CA LEU A 158 -17.99 4.07 2.68
C LEU A 158 -18.51 3.36 1.42
N ASP A 159 -18.03 3.81 0.26
CA ASP A 159 -18.30 3.15 -1.03
C ASP A 159 -17.41 1.90 -1.18
N VAL A 160 -16.20 1.92 -0.61
CA VAL A 160 -15.23 0.81 -0.62
C VAL A 160 -14.86 0.47 0.83
N PRO A 161 -15.68 -0.36 1.51
CA PRO A 161 -15.48 -0.68 2.92
C PRO A 161 -14.32 -1.64 3.19
N ALA A 162 -13.75 -2.26 2.16
CA ALA A 162 -12.60 -3.16 2.27
C ALA A 162 -11.78 -3.19 0.97
N PRO A 163 -10.47 -3.45 1.05
CA PRO A 163 -9.66 -3.69 -0.15
C PRO A 163 -10.11 -4.99 -0.82
N THR A 164 -10.17 -4.97 -2.15
CA THR A 164 -10.55 -6.12 -2.97
C THR A 164 -9.62 -6.20 -4.17
N ILE A 165 -9.47 -7.38 -4.76
CA ILE A 165 -8.67 -7.57 -5.98
C ILE A 165 -9.14 -6.61 -7.07
N ASP A 166 -10.45 -6.50 -7.29
CA ASP A 166 -11.00 -5.65 -8.36
C ASP A 166 -10.66 -4.17 -8.14
N LYS A 167 -10.79 -3.65 -6.91
CA LYS A 167 -10.42 -2.26 -6.60
C LYS A 167 -8.93 -1.99 -6.65
N LEU A 168 -8.10 -2.96 -6.30
CA LEU A 168 -6.65 -2.82 -6.42
C LEU A 168 -6.20 -2.90 -7.89
N LYS A 169 -6.86 -3.73 -8.70
CA LYS A 169 -6.65 -3.78 -10.16
C LYS A 169 -7.10 -2.50 -10.84
N GLU A 170 -8.24 -1.92 -10.46
CA GLU A 170 -8.70 -0.62 -10.95
C GLU A 170 -7.60 0.45 -10.78
N VAL A 171 -6.96 0.52 -9.60
CA VAL A 171 -5.84 1.44 -9.35
C VAL A 171 -4.63 1.16 -10.26
N LEU A 172 -4.27 -0.11 -10.45
CA LEU A 172 -3.15 -0.50 -11.31
C LEU A 172 -3.45 -0.23 -12.80
N GLU A 173 -4.69 -0.45 -13.23
CA GLU A 173 -5.17 -0.16 -14.58
C GLU A 173 -5.18 1.34 -14.85
N ASP A 174 -5.59 2.16 -13.88
CA ASP A 174 -5.49 3.62 -13.96
C ASP A 174 -4.03 4.06 -14.14
N TYR A 175 -3.10 3.55 -13.33
CA TYR A 175 -1.67 3.84 -13.51
C TYR A 175 -1.13 3.38 -14.87
N ALA A 176 -1.53 2.20 -15.34
CA ALA A 176 -1.14 1.70 -16.65
C ALA A 176 -1.70 2.55 -17.80
N SER A 177 -2.95 3.02 -17.69
CA SER A 177 -3.58 3.89 -18.69
C SER A 177 -2.87 5.23 -18.84
N MET A 178 -2.23 5.71 -17.77
CA MET A 178 -1.43 6.94 -17.74
C MET A 178 0.04 6.71 -18.09
N ASN A 179 0.44 5.50 -18.49
CA ASN A 179 1.83 5.12 -18.74
C ASN A 179 2.74 5.33 -17.51
N LEU A 180 2.21 5.06 -16.31
CA LEU A 180 2.93 5.15 -15.03
C LEU A 180 3.34 3.77 -14.48
N PHE A 181 2.67 2.71 -14.94
CA PHE A 181 2.90 1.32 -14.53
C PHE A 181 2.87 0.40 -15.76
N PRO A 182 3.70 -0.66 -15.85
CA PRO A 182 3.69 -1.56 -17.02
C PRO A 182 2.41 -2.41 -17.06
N LYS A 183 1.59 -2.23 -18.11
CA LYS A 183 0.34 -2.99 -18.28
C LYS A 183 0.60 -4.50 -18.42
N GLU A 184 1.75 -4.87 -18.94
CA GLU A 184 2.20 -6.25 -19.15
C GLU A 184 2.34 -7.01 -17.82
N LEU A 185 2.59 -6.32 -16.71
CA LEU A 185 2.65 -6.97 -15.40
C LEU A 185 1.27 -7.37 -14.87
N LEU A 186 0.17 -6.87 -15.47
CA LEU A 186 -1.21 -7.23 -15.10
C LEU A 186 -1.76 -8.42 -15.90
N LEU A 187 -1.02 -8.89 -16.91
CA LEU A 187 -1.35 -10.04 -17.75
C LEU A 187 -0.97 -11.37 -17.07
#